data_AF-A0A7S0X3V3-F1
#
_entry.id   AF-A0A7S0X3V3-F1
#
_cell.length_a   1.000
_cell.length_b   1.000
_cell.length_c   1.000
_cell.angle_alpha   90.00
_cell.angle_beta   90.00
_cell.angle_gamma   90.00
#
_symmetry.space_group_name_H-M   'P 1'
#
loop_
_entity.id
_entity.type
_entity.pdbx_description
1 polymer ?
#
loop_
_entity_poly.entity_id
_entity_poly.type
_entity_poly.pdbx_seq_one_letter_code
_entity_poly.pdbx_strand_id
1 'polypeptide(L)'
;DRGPKCPVCRHGLPENAIRALCAEQSILALPATCRHCSSSMTREVLGVHEAACPRACVACTAEDGGCRWTGVREERDAHEDSCIRVLVNAQIAPLREELRASSEEKFQELKAANIKSEQQHNKLQRDMILSAATMGDVRLFTQLLDLTGVPVDSIPPDHGGETMLFVASKNGNLDVVSLLLGRDAGVDLCGADRMAPLYIASQMGHTKVVETLLERGANANLATLRKGATPLHAASVKGHFDIVEMLVNKGAHVNQPKTTVQGETALIFASMGGHLGVVETLLAHGADPNISTLNFGLAPLHAASIRGHVDIVEMLINKGAD
;
A
#
# COMPACT_ATOMS: atom_id res chain seq x y z
N ASP A 1 -17.65 -22.80 50.69
CA ASP A 1 -16.37 -22.78 49.95
C ASP A 1 -15.31 -21.99 50.69
N ARG A 2 -14.50 -22.65 51.53
CA ARG A 2 -13.29 -22.03 52.08
C ARG A 2 -12.11 -22.69 51.37
N GLY A 3 -11.47 -21.98 50.45
CA GLY A 3 -10.26 -22.44 49.78
C GLY A 3 -9.15 -22.79 50.78
N PRO A 4 -8.07 -23.46 50.32
CA PRO A 4 -6.99 -23.91 51.19
C PRO A 4 -6.38 -22.74 51.98
N LYS A 5 -6.14 -22.96 53.27
CA LYS A 5 -5.60 -21.95 54.20
C LYS A 5 -4.12 -22.21 54.45
N CYS A 6 -3.34 -21.14 54.63
CA CYS A 6 -1.95 -21.25 55.07
C CYS A 6 -1.87 -22.08 56.37
N PRO A 7 -1.02 -23.12 56.46
CA PRO A 7 -0.92 -23.94 57.66
C PRO A 7 -0.30 -23.17 58.86
N VAL A 8 0.42 -22.07 58.62
CA VAL A 8 1.12 -21.29 59.66
C VAL A 8 0.29 -20.12 60.17
N CYS A 9 -0.25 -19.27 59.28
CA CYS A 9 -1.03 -18.07 59.65
C CYS A 9 -2.55 -18.23 59.45
N ARG A 10 -3.04 -19.35 58.90
CA ARG A 10 -4.46 -19.68 58.67
C ARG A 10 -5.26 -18.72 57.78
N HIS A 11 -4.62 -17.76 57.12
CA HIS A 11 -5.23 -16.95 56.07
C HIS A 11 -5.59 -17.81 54.84
N GLY A 12 -6.73 -17.50 54.20
CA GLY A 12 -7.14 -18.18 52.97
C GLY A 12 -6.25 -17.76 51.81
N LEU A 13 -5.66 -18.73 51.09
CA LEU A 13 -4.73 -18.50 49.98
C LEU A 13 -5.28 -19.15 48.70
N PRO A 14 -5.16 -18.50 47.53
CA PRO A 14 -5.40 -19.17 46.26
C PRO A 14 -4.33 -20.25 46.02
N GLU A 15 -4.67 -21.39 45.40
CA GLU A 15 -3.77 -22.55 45.22
C GLU A 15 -2.42 -22.18 44.59
N ASN A 16 -2.42 -21.22 43.68
CA ASN A 16 -1.24 -20.74 42.96
C ASN A 16 -0.27 -20.02 43.92
N ALA A 17 -0.80 -19.28 44.91
CA ALA A 17 -0.02 -18.61 45.94
C ALA A 17 0.58 -19.61 46.93
N ILE A 18 -0.14 -20.70 47.24
CA ILE A 18 0.39 -21.80 48.07
C ILE A 18 1.60 -22.45 47.38
N ARG A 19 1.51 -22.71 46.06
CA ARG A 19 2.64 -23.27 45.29
C ARG A 19 3.85 -22.32 45.25
N ALA A 20 3.64 -21.02 45.12
CA ALA A 20 4.72 -20.02 45.15
C ALA A 20 5.39 -19.90 46.52
N LEU A 21 4.62 -19.90 47.61
CA LEU A 21 5.13 -19.92 48.99
C LEU A 21 5.94 -21.20 49.28
N CYS A 22 5.56 -22.34 48.69
CA CYS A 22 6.33 -23.57 48.78
C CYS A 22 7.64 -23.52 47.96
N ALA A 23 7.67 -22.79 46.84
CA ALA A 23 8.85 -22.67 45.97
C ALA A 23 9.90 -21.68 46.49
N GLU A 24 9.50 -20.61 47.19
CA GLU A 24 10.41 -19.64 47.85
C GLU A 24 11.09 -20.20 49.13
N GLN A 25 11.03 -21.51 49.40
CA GLN A 25 11.56 -22.17 50.61
C GLN A 25 10.97 -21.72 51.96
N SER A 26 10.02 -20.78 52.01
CA SER A 26 9.36 -20.34 53.25
C SER A 26 8.50 -21.40 53.96
N ILE A 27 8.31 -22.59 53.36
CA ILE A 27 7.52 -23.72 53.92
C ILE A 27 8.34 -25.02 54.01
N LEU A 28 9.58 -25.07 53.51
CA LEU A 28 10.40 -26.30 53.51
C LEU A 28 11.09 -26.54 54.86
N ALA A 29 10.29 -26.84 55.87
CA ALA A 29 10.69 -27.57 57.08
C ALA A 29 9.51 -28.35 57.70
N LEU A 30 8.59 -28.87 56.88
CA LEU A 30 7.57 -29.82 57.34
C LEU A 30 7.88 -31.20 56.74
N PRO A 31 8.47 -32.16 57.50
CA PRO A 31 8.48 -33.54 57.06
C PRO A 31 7.04 -34.05 56.99
N ALA A 32 6.62 -34.35 55.76
CA ALA A 32 5.39 -35.08 55.46
C ALA A 32 5.51 -36.52 55.98
N THR A 33 5.29 -36.71 57.29
CA THR A 33 4.98 -38.03 57.86
C THR A 33 3.93 -37.88 58.95
N CYS A 34 2.68 -37.59 58.56
CA CYS A 34 1.52 -37.97 59.35
C CYS A 34 0.91 -39.24 58.72
N ARG A 35 0.72 -40.27 59.55
CA ARG A 35 0.64 -41.72 59.22
C ARG A 35 -0.57 -42.21 58.40
N HIS A 36 -1.00 -41.55 57.32
CA HIS A 36 -2.09 -42.11 56.50
C HIS A 36 -1.91 -42.06 54.97
N CYS A 37 -0.80 -41.59 54.43
CA CYS A 37 -0.51 -41.78 53.00
C CYS A 37 1.00 -41.66 52.71
N SER A 38 1.71 -42.78 52.84
CA SER A 38 2.78 -43.10 51.90
C SER A 38 2.42 -44.46 51.33
N SER A 39 1.97 -44.45 50.08
CA SER A 39 1.74 -45.63 49.26
C SER A 39 2.92 -46.60 49.37
N SER A 40 2.65 -47.89 49.25
CA SER A 40 3.67 -48.84 48.84
C SER A 40 4.44 -48.24 47.66
N MET A 41 5.72 -47.92 47.86
CA MET A 41 6.85 -48.33 47.02
C MET A 41 8.08 -47.43 47.27
N THR A 42 9.02 -48.03 48.03
CA THR A 42 10.47 -48.04 47.84
C THR A 42 11.26 -46.72 47.76
N ARG A 43 12.03 -46.50 48.84
CA ARG A 43 13.42 -46.04 48.84
C ARG A 43 14.19 -46.52 47.60
N GLU A 44 14.83 -45.60 46.88
CA GLU A 44 16.26 -45.64 46.56
C GLU A 44 16.69 -44.33 45.90
N VAL A 45 17.99 -44.03 46.02
CA VAL A 45 18.75 -42.91 45.45
C VAL A 45 18.92 -41.66 46.35
N LEU A 46 20.05 -41.71 47.09
CA LEU A 46 21.00 -40.63 47.44
C LEU A 46 20.45 -39.49 48.31
N GLY A 47 20.99 -39.17 49.49
CA GLY A 47 22.39 -39.11 49.86
C GLY A 47 22.61 -37.72 50.50
N VAL A 48 22.81 -37.71 51.81
CA VAL A 48 23.55 -36.71 52.60
C VAL A 48 23.40 -35.23 52.20
N HIS A 49 22.62 -34.49 52.99
CA HIS A 49 23.12 -33.25 53.61
C HIS A 49 22.36 -33.00 54.91
N GLU A 50 22.92 -33.50 56.01
CA GLU A 50 22.78 -32.90 57.33
C GLU A 50 23.34 -31.47 57.26
N ALA A 51 22.49 -30.45 57.26
CA ALA A 51 22.76 -29.12 57.81
C ALA A 51 21.52 -28.25 57.66
N ALA A 52 21.23 -27.47 58.72
CA ALA A 52 20.13 -26.52 58.85
C ALA A 52 18.74 -27.16 59.13
N CYS A 53 18.56 -27.60 60.37
CA CYS A 53 17.25 -27.67 61.00
C CYS A 53 17.06 -26.37 61.82
N PRO A 54 16.32 -25.35 61.34
CA PRO A 54 15.93 -24.23 62.19
C PRO A 54 14.87 -24.74 63.18
N ARG A 55 15.08 -24.41 64.46
CA ARG A 55 14.33 -24.90 65.62
C ARG A 55 12.85 -24.50 65.59
N ALA A 56 11.98 -25.36 65.06
CA ALA A 56 10.54 -25.31 65.35
C ALA A 56 9.87 -26.69 65.21
N CYS A 57 10.12 -27.59 66.17
CA CYS A 57 9.33 -28.83 66.28
C CYS A 57 7.86 -28.50 66.59
N VAL A 58 6.95 -28.89 65.70
CA VAL A 58 5.50 -28.91 65.93
C VAL A 58 5.16 -30.06 66.88
N ALA A 59 4.64 -29.75 68.07
CA ALA A 59 4.07 -30.77 68.95
C ALA A 59 2.66 -31.14 68.46
N CYS A 60 2.48 -32.39 68.00
CA CYS A 60 1.15 -32.95 67.73
C CYS A 60 0.56 -33.53 69.01
N THR A 61 -0.37 -32.83 69.66
CA THR A 61 -1.21 -33.41 70.72
C THR A 61 -2.40 -34.09 70.06
N ALA A 62 -2.59 -35.38 70.33
CA ALA A 62 -3.49 -36.27 69.60
C ALA A 62 -5.00 -36.12 69.90
N GLU A 63 -5.46 -35.06 70.57
CA GLU A 63 -6.86 -35.00 71.02
C GLU A 63 -7.79 -34.08 70.22
N ASP A 64 -7.28 -33.23 69.34
CA ASP A 64 -8.12 -32.48 68.39
C ASP A 64 -7.34 -32.31 67.08
N GLY A 65 -7.83 -32.88 65.98
CA GLY A 65 -7.15 -33.01 64.68
C GLY A 65 -6.70 -31.70 63.99
N GLY A 66 -5.76 -30.97 64.57
CA GLY A 66 -5.16 -29.77 64.00
C GLY A 66 -3.70 -29.60 64.44
N CYS A 67 -2.79 -29.47 63.48
CA CYS A 67 -1.40 -29.07 63.75
C CYS A 67 -1.37 -27.63 64.29
N ARG A 68 -0.66 -27.40 65.40
CA ARG A 68 -0.55 -26.10 66.08
C ARG A 68 0.92 -25.68 66.13
N TRP A 69 1.24 -24.52 65.55
CA TRP A 69 2.61 -24.00 65.46
C TRP A 69 3.12 -23.53 66.84
N THR A 70 4.36 -23.87 67.19
CA THR A 70 4.97 -23.64 68.53
C THR A 70 6.28 -22.83 68.49
N GLY A 71 6.61 -22.16 67.38
CA GLY A 71 7.81 -21.34 67.23
C GLY A 71 7.74 -19.97 67.93
N VAL A 72 8.88 -19.25 67.95
CA VAL A 72 9.05 -17.94 68.59
C VAL A 72 8.30 -16.86 67.78
N ARG A 73 7.66 -15.88 68.45
CA ARG A 73 6.80 -14.85 67.80
C ARG A 73 7.43 -14.19 66.56
N GLU A 74 8.72 -13.88 66.61
CA GLU A 74 9.45 -13.17 65.54
C GLU A 74 9.50 -13.94 64.21
N GLU A 75 9.60 -15.27 64.24
CA GLU A 75 9.57 -16.10 63.02
C GLU A 75 8.16 -16.21 62.42
N ARG A 76 7.14 -16.10 63.27
CA ARG A 76 5.74 -16.05 62.83
C ARG A 76 5.45 -14.75 62.12
N ASP A 77 5.91 -13.64 62.68
CA ASP A 77 5.69 -12.30 62.14
C ASP A 77 6.41 -12.13 60.79
N ALA A 78 7.62 -12.68 60.65
CA ALA A 78 8.35 -12.71 59.37
C ALA A 78 7.64 -13.58 58.30
N HIS A 79 7.07 -14.72 58.69
CA HIS A 79 6.30 -15.57 57.78
C HIS A 79 4.95 -14.93 57.40
N GLU A 80 4.33 -14.22 58.32
CA GLU A 80 3.08 -13.49 58.08
C GLU A 80 3.32 -12.33 57.11
N ASP A 81 4.43 -11.60 57.25
CA ASP A 81 4.84 -10.56 56.29
C ASP A 81 5.15 -11.14 54.90
N SER A 82 5.85 -12.28 54.82
CA SER A 82 6.07 -13.00 53.55
C SER A 82 4.76 -13.48 52.91
N CYS A 83 3.82 -14.02 53.71
CA CYS A 83 2.50 -14.42 53.23
C CYS A 83 1.69 -13.23 52.72
N ILE A 84 1.73 -12.10 53.43
CA ILE A 84 1.09 -10.85 53.01
C ILE A 84 1.70 -10.38 51.69
N ARG A 85 3.04 -10.37 51.55
CA ARG A 85 3.71 -9.97 50.29
C ARG A 85 3.31 -10.86 49.12
N VAL A 86 3.24 -12.18 49.29
CA VAL A 86 2.81 -13.10 48.22
C VAL A 86 1.33 -12.92 47.88
N LEU A 87 0.45 -12.76 48.88
CA LEU A 87 -0.97 -12.47 48.68
C LEU A 87 -1.19 -11.17 47.92
N VAL A 88 -0.51 -10.10 48.33
CA VAL A 88 -0.56 -8.79 47.70
C VAL A 88 -0.03 -8.88 46.27
N ASN A 89 1.10 -9.57 46.04
CA ASN A 89 1.63 -9.77 44.69
C ASN A 89 0.71 -10.60 43.80
N ALA A 90 0.05 -11.64 44.33
CA ALA A 90 -0.91 -12.45 43.59
C ALA A 90 -2.18 -11.68 43.21
N GLN A 91 -2.64 -10.76 44.08
CA GLN A 91 -3.78 -9.87 43.80
C GLN A 91 -3.42 -8.74 42.82
N ILE A 92 -2.18 -8.25 42.86
CA ILE A 92 -1.68 -7.18 41.98
C ILE A 92 -1.22 -7.73 40.62
N ALA A 93 -0.85 -9.01 40.52
CA ALA A 93 -0.44 -9.65 39.25
C ALA A 93 -1.44 -9.47 38.09
N PRO A 94 -2.76 -9.74 38.24
CA PRO A 94 -3.72 -9.51 37.16
C PRO A 94 -3.82 -8.02 36.79
N LEU A 95 -3.78 -7.11 37.77
CA LEU A 95 -3.75 -5.66 37.52
C LEU A 95 -2.47 -5.23 36.79
N ARG A 96 -1.33 -5.86 37.03
CA ARG A 96 -0.07 -5.60 36.31
C ARG A 96 -0.12 -6.09 34.86
N GLU A 97 -0.72 -7.25 34.62
CA GLU A 97 -0.91 -7.76 33.25
C GLU A 97 -1.93 -6.91 32.48
N GLU A 98 -3.04 -6.50 33.11
CA GLU A 98 -4.00 -5.56 32.52
C GLU A 98 -3.36 -4.20 32.20
N LEU A 99 -2.56 -3.66 33.12
CA LEU A 99 -1.82 -2.41 32.90
C LEU A 99 -0.79 -2.55 31.76
N ARG A 100 -0.08 -3.68 31.68
CA ARG A 100 0.84 -3.97 30.57
C ARG A 100 0.10 -4.11 29.24
N ALA A 101 -0.98 -4.87 29.20
CA ALA A 101 -1.81 -5.05 28.00
C ALA A 101 -2.37 -3.72 27.52
N SER A 102 -2.91 -2.90 28.42
CA SER A 102 -3.38 -1.55 28.11
C SER A 102 -2.26 -0.64 27.60
N SER A 103 -1.05 -0.76 28.15
CA SER A 103 0.10 0.01 27.68
C SER A 103 0.59 -0.42 26.29
N GLU A 104 0.55 -1.72 25.99
CA GLU A 104 0.93 -2.26 24.68
C GLU A 104 -0.11 -1.91 23.62
N GLU A 105 -1.41 -2.03 23.94
CA GLU A 105 -2.50 -1.63 23.04
C GLU A 105 -2.38 -0.14 22.65
N LYS A 106 -2.20 0.73 23.64
CA LYS A 106 -2.01 2.17 23.42
C LYS A 106 -0.73 2.48 22.63
N PHE A 107 0.33 1.70 22.82
CA PHE A 107 1.56 1.83 22.04
C PHE A 107 1.37 1.40 20.57
N GLN A 108 0.63 0.33 20.32
CA GLN A 108 0.27 -0.11 18.97
C GLN A 108 -0.65 0.89 18.26
N GLU A 109 -1.61 1.49 18.97
CA GLU A 109 -2.44 2.58 18.44
C GLU A 109 -1.62 3.80 18.04
N LEU A 110 -0.69 4.24 18.89
CA LEU A 110 0.20 5.37 18.60
C LEU A 110 1.12 5.06 17.41
N LYS A 111 1.66 3.85 17.32
CA LYS A 111 2.42 3.39 16.14
C LYS A 111 1.58 3.43 14.88
N ALA A 112 0.37 2.88 14.91
CA ALA A 112 -0.54 2.89 13.76
C ALA A 112 -0.93 4.31 13.36
N ALA A 113 -1.15 5.21 14.33
CA ALA A 113 -1.43 6.63 14.08
C ALA A 113 -0.22 7.35 13.46
N ASN A 114 1.00 7.08 13.93
CA ASN A 114 2.22 7.64 13.36
C ASN A 114 2.48 7.14 11.94
N ILE A 115 2.26 5.85 11.68
CA ILE A 115 2.36 5.30 10.31
C ILE A 115 1.32 5.97 9.41
N LYS A 116 0.08 6.14 9.88
CA LYS A 116 -0.97 6.85 9.12
C LYS A 116 -0.61 8.31 8.85
N SER A 117 -0.05 9.03 9.83
CA SER A 117 0.35 10.43 9.65
C SER A 117 1.53 10.57 8.68
N GLU A 118 2.52 9.69 8.75
CA GLU A 118 3.64 9.62 7.80
C GLU A 118 3.15 9.30 6.37
N GLN A 119 2.25 8.33 6.22
CA GLN A 119 1.63 8.01 4.93
C GLN A 119 0.86 9.21 4.37
N GLN A 120 0.12 9.91 5.22
CA GLN A 120 -0.65 11.09 4.83
C GLN A 120 0.26 12.26 4.46
N HIS A 121 1.38 12.45 5.17
CA HIS A 121 2.39 13.44 4.83
C HIS A 121 3.04 13.15 3.46
N ASN A 122 3.43 11.90 3.22
CA ASN A 122 3.99 11.46 1.94
C ASN A 122 2.99 11.60 0.78
N LYS A 123 1.70 11.38 1.06
CA LYS A 123 0.62 11.62 0.09
C LYS A 123 0.49 13.11 -0.25
N LEU A 124 0.37 13.96 0.77
CA LEU A 124 0.27 15.42 0.60
C LEU A 124 1.44 15.99 -0.20
N GLN A 125 2.66 15.51 0.05
CA GLN A 125 3.85 15.90 -0.70
C GLN A 125 3.74 15.55 -2.19
N ARG A 126 3.32 14.32 -2.52
CA ARG A 126 3.10 13.88 -3.91
C ARG A 126 1.99 14.66 -4.59
N ASP A 127 0.88 14.91 -3.89
CA ASP A 127 -0.25 15.68 -4.40
C ASP A 127 0.17 17.13 -4.71
N MET A 128 0.99 17.72 -3.87
CA MET A 128 1.52 19.08 -4.05
C MET A 128 2.47 19.16 -5.26
N ILE A 129 3.36 18.18 -5.43
CA ILE A 129 4.24 18.09 -6.62
C ILE A 129 3.40 17.97 -7.89
N LEU A 130 2.39 17.10 -7.89
CA LEU A 130 1.53 16.89 -9.05
C LEU A 130 0.67 18.12 -9.36
N SER A 131 0.21 18.83 -8.32
CA SER A 131 -0.50 20.09 -8.47
C SER A 131 0.40 21.16 -9.09
N ALA A 132 1.66 21.27 -8.66
CA ALA A 132 2.63 22.18 -9.28
C ALA A 132 2.88 21.83 -10.76
N ALA A 133 3.00 20.54 -11.09
CA ALA A 133 3.10 20.07 -12.47
C ALA A 133 1.86 20.39 -13.31
N THR A 134 0.67 20.35 -12.69
CA THR A 134 -0.62 20.70 -13.32
C THR A 134 -0.73 22.19 -13.60
N MET A 135 -0.31 23.02 -12.64
CA MET A 135 -0.35 24.49 -12.76
C MET A 135 0.76 25.04 -13.67
N GLY A 136 1.80 24.23 -13.96
CA GLY A 136 2.95 24.68 -14.73
C GLY A 136 3.90 25.58 -13.92
N ASP A 137 3.81 25.58 -12.59
CA ASP A 137 4.73 26.33 -11.73
C ASP A 137 6.08 25.59 -11.65
N VAL A 138 6.92 25.84 -12.63
CA VAL A 138 8.24 25.22 -12.75
C VAL A 138 9.11 25.48 -11.52
N ARG A 139 9.00 26.67 -10.91
CA ARG A 139 9.84 27.05 -9.77
C ARG A 139 9.46 26.24 -8.54
N LEU A 140 8.17 26.22 -8.21
CA LEU A 140 7.66 25.42 -7.11
C LEU A 140 7.90 23.92 -7.37
N PHE A 141 7.63 23.46 -8.60
CA PHE A 141 7.84 22.07 -8.99
C PHE A 141 9.30 21.63 -8.80
N THR A 142 10.26 22.42 -9.27
CA THR A 142 11.70 22.13 -9.11
C THR A 142 12.09 22.08 -7.64
N GLN A 143 11.69 23.08 -6.85
CA GLN A 143 11.97 23.12 -5.42
C GLN A 143 11.41 21.91 -4.68
N LEU A 144 10.17 21.50 -5.01
CA LEU A 144 9.55 20.34 -4.40
C LEU A 144 10.26 19.03 -4.79
N LEU A 145 10.66 18.85 -6.05
CA LEU A 145 11.44 17.68 -6.46
C LEU A 145 12.78 17.62 -5.72
N ASP A 146 13.49 18.74 -5.62
CA ASP A 146 14.81 18.81 -4.97
C ASP A 146 14.72 18.56 -3.45
N LEU A 147 13.68 19.08 -2.80
CA LEU A 147 13.48 18.91 -1.35
C LEU A 147 12.98 17.51 -0.99
N THR A 148 12.11 16.92 -1.81
CA THR A 148 11.48 15.62 -1.48
C THR A 148 12.29 14.42 -1.98
N GLY A 149 13.16 14.61 -2.98
CA GLY A 149 13.92 13.53 -3.60
C GLY A 149 13.04 12.48 -4.30
N VAL A 150 11.77 12.82 -4.60
CA VAL A 150 10.86 11.91 -5.30
C VAL A 150 11.41 11.64 -6.71
N PRO A 151 11.54 10.36 -7.12
CA PRO A 151 11.97 10.03 -8.47
C PRO A 151 11.03 10.63 -9.52
N VAL A 152 11.60 11.17 -10.60
CA VAL A 152 10.82 11.79 -11.69
C VAL A 152 9.86 10.81 -12.38
N ASP A 153 10.18 9.53 -12.34
CA ASP A 153 9.40 8.41 -12.90
C ASP A 153 8.43 7.79 -11.89
N SER A 154 8.29 8.38 -10.69
CA SER A 154 7.35 7.86 -9.71
C SER A 154 5.92 7.90 -10.25
N ILE A 155 5.22 6.78 -10.12
CA ILE A 155 3.80 6.65 -10.45
C ILE A 155 3.02 6.76 -9.14
N PRO A 156 2.31 7.88 -8.88
CA PRO A 156 1.47 8.01 -7.71
C PRO A 156 0.30 7.01 -7.78
N PRO A 157 0.05 6.21 -6.73
CA PRO A 157 -1.03 5.20 -6.74
C PRO A 157 -2.42 5.83 -6.79
N ASP A 158 -2.59 7.06 -6.31
CA ASP A 158 -3.88 7.67 -6.06
C ASP A 158 -4.46 8.47 -7.26
N HIS A 159 -3.63 8.80 -8.25
CA HIS A 159 -4.01 9.66 -9.41
C HIS A 159 -4.22 8.85 -10.68
N GLY A 160 -4.87 7.69 -10.58
CA GLY A 160 -5.11 6.81 -11.75
C GLY A 160 -3.83 6.25 -12.37
N GLY A 161 -2.70 6.33 -11.66
CA GLY A 161 -1.38 5.95 -12.15
C GLY A 161 -0.78 6.91 -13.17
N GLU A 162 -1.22 8.17 -13.23
CA GLU A 162 -0.65 9.19 -14.12
C GLU A 162 0.76 9.60 -13.65
N THR A 163 1.76 9.58 -14.56
CA THR A 163 3.12 10.08 -14.27
C THR A 163 3.14 11.61 -14.22
N MET A 164 4.16 12.20 -13.58
CA MET A 164 4.34 13.67 -13.60
C MET A 164 4.47 14.20 -15.03
N LEU A 165 5.18 13.46 -15.89
CA LEU A 165 5.31 13.79 -17.31
C LEU A 165 3.95 13.74 -18.02
N PHE A 166 3.13 12.73 -17.74
CA PHE A 166 1.78 12.63 -18.29
C PHE A 166 0.91 13.84 -17.91
N VAL A 167 0.91 14.23 -16.63
CA VAL A 167 0.10 15.37 -16.16
C VAL A 167 0.59 16.68 -16.76
N ALA A 168 1.91 16.90 -16.82
CA ALA A 168 2.47 18.08 -17.47
C ALA A 168 2.10 18.12 -18.97
N SER A 169 2.18 16.99 -19.66
CA SER A 169 1.83 16.86 -21.07
C SER A 169 0.35 17.06 -21.35
N LYS A 170 -0.53 16.57 -20.47
CA LYS A 170 -2.00 16.76 -20.55
C LYS A 170 -2.39 18.24 -20.46
N ASN A 171 -1.70 19.01 -19.61
CA ASN A 171 -1.96 20.43 -19.39
C ASN A 171 -1.17 21.35 -20.33
N GLY A 172 -0.24 20.82 -21.14
CA GLY A 172 0.52 21.63 -22.09
C GLY A 172 1.68 22.41 -21.44
N ASN A 173 2.10 22.02 -20.23
CA ASN A 173 3.12 22.72 -19.46
C ASN A 173 4.52 22.39 -19.98
N LEU A 174 4.91 23.02 -21.09
CA LEU A 174 6.14 22.74 -21.84
C LEU A 174 7.40 22.84 -20.97
N ASP A 175 7.48 23.83 -20.08
CA ASP A 175 8.66 24.02 -19.24
C ASP A 175 8.83 22.88 -18.23
N VAL A 176 7.73 22.41 -17.64
CA VAL A 176 7.73 21.24 -16.74
C VAL A 176 8.07 19.97 -17.51
N VAL A 177 7.53 19.79 -18.72
CA VAL A 177 7.87 18.68 -19.62
C VAL A 177 9.37 18.68 -19.93
N SER A 178 9.91 19.84 -20.32
CA SER A 178 11.33 20.00 -20.66
C SER A 178 12.24 19.71 -19.48
N LEU A 179 11.86 20.15 -18.28
CA LEU A 179 12.58 19.86 -17.03
C LEU A 179 12.58 18.37 -16.72
N LEU A 180 11.42 17.73 -16.78
CA LEU A 180 11.29 16.30 -16.50
C LEU A 180 12.12 15.45 -17.47
N LEU A 181 12.02 15.73 -18.77
CA LEU A 181 12.82 15.04 -19.79
C LEU A 181 14.32 15.38 -19.68
N GLY A 182 14.67 16.55 -19.14
CA GLY A 182 16.06 16.92 -18.82
C GLY A 182 16.61 16.22 -17.58
N ARG A 183 15.74 15.62 -16.75
CA ARG A 183 16.09 14.75 -15.61
C ARG A 183 15.89 13.27 -15.93
N ASP A 184 15.99 12.91 -17.22
CA ASP A 184 15.89 11.53 -17.72
C ASP A 184 14.55 10.83 -17.41
N ALA A 185 13.45 11.58 -17.29
CA ALA A 185 12.13 10.97 -17.15
C ALA A 185 11.82 10.07 -18.36
N GLY A 186 11.31 8.87 -18.11
CA GLY A 186 10.95 7.90 -19.14
C GLY A 186 9.89 8.47 -20.09
N VAL A 187 10.27 8.79 -21.32
CA VAL A 187 9.42 9.50 -22.30
C VAL A 187 8.10 8.76 -22.62
N ASP A 188 8.15 7.44 -22.63
CA ASP A 188 7.02 6.53 -22.90
C ASP A 188 6.44 5.92 -21.61
N LEU A 189 6.93 6.34 -20.43
CA LEU A 189 6.48 5.80 -19.16
C LEU A 189 5.01 6.16 -18.94
N CYS A 190 4.21 5.12 -18.72
CA CYS A 190 2.77 5.21 -18.63
C CYS A 190 2.22 4.40 -17.45
N GLY A 191 1.08 4.87 -16.92
CA GLY A 191 0.34 4.18 -15.88
C GLY A 191 -0.45 2.96 -16.35
N ALA A 192 -1.45 2.59 -15.56
CA ALA A 192 -2.26 1.37 -15.73
C ALA A 192 -2.95 1.23 -17.11
N ASP A 193 -3.34 2.33 -17.74
CA ASP A 193 -4.04 2.32 -19.04
C ASP A 193 -3.12 2.38 -20.26
N ARG A 194 -1.80 2.41 -20.05
CA ARG A 194 -0.80 2.65 -21.10
C ARG A 194 -1.09 3.90 -21.93
N MET A 195 -1.61 4.94 -21.30
CA MET A 195 -1.73 6.26 -21.93
C MET A 195 -0.39 6.97 -21.79
N ALA A 196 0.37 7.02 -22.88
CA ALA A 196 1.67 7.69 -22.90
C ALA A 196 1.52 9.23 -22.93
N PRO A 197 2.54 9.98 -22.45
CA PRO A 197 2.55 11.45 -22.53
C PRO A 197 2.28 11.98 -23.95
N LEU A 198 2.84 11.32 -24.98
CA LEU A 198 2.63 11.69 -26.38
C LEU A 198 1.16 11.55 -26.80
N TYR A 199 0.46 10.50 -26.34
CA TYR A 199 -0.95 10.28 -26.65
C TYR A 199 -1.82 11.41 -26.09
N ILE A 200 -1.64 11.77 -24.82
CA ILE A 200 -2.48 12.78 -24.18
C ILE A 200 -2.16 14.20 -24.69
N ALA A 201 -0.89 14.52 -24.95
CA ALA A 201 -0.51 15.79 -25.59
C ALA A 201 -1.12 15.90 -27.00
N SER A 202 -1.09 14.80 -27.77
CA SER A 202 -1.69 14.74 -29.10
C SER A 202 -3.21 14.89 -29.05
N GLN A 203 -3.87 14.33 -28.04
CA GLN A 203 -5.31 14.50 -27.85
C GLN A 203 -5.69 15.94 -27.51
N MET A 204 -4.90 16.59 -26.65
CA MET A 204 -5.19 17.92 -26.14
C MET A 204 -4.76 19.05 -27.08
N GLY A 205 -3.97 18.75 -28.12
CA GLY A 205 -3.56 19.75 -29.12
C GLY A 205 -2.30 20.53 -28.75
N HIS A 206 -1.47 20.01 -27.84
CA HIS A 206 -0.28 20.71 -27.36
C HIS A 206 0.92 20.49 -28.29
N THR A 207 0.92 21.17 -29.45
CA THR A 207 1.89 20.99 -30.53
C THR A 207 3.35 21.02 -30.06
N LYS A 208 3.76 22.02 -29.28
CA LYS A 208 5.15 22.15 -28.78
C LYS A 208 5.55 21.01 -27.83
N VAL A 209 4.60 20.52 -27.03
CA VAL A 209 4.83 19.37 -26.13
C VAL A 209 5.00 18.10 -26.96
N VAL A 210 4.16 17.90 -27.98
CA VAL A 210 4.29 16.77 -28.92
C VAL A 210 5.64 16.78 -29.62
N GLU A 211 6.04 17.94 -30.16
CA GLU A 211 7.34 18.14 -30.81
C GLU A 211 8.48 17.72 -29.87
N THR A 212 8.50 18.27 -28.66
CA THR A 212 9.52 17.97 -27.65
C THR A 212 9.55 16.47 -27.30
N LEU A 213 8.40 15.83 -27.12
CA LEU A 213 8.34 14.40 -26.81
C LEU A 213 8.89 13.55 -27.97
N LEU A 214 8.55 13.88 -29.22
CA LEU A 214 9.04 13.18 -30.40
C LEU A 214 10.56 13.37 -30.60
N GLU A 215 11.08 14.56 -30.30
CA GLU A 215 12.53 14.84 -30.31
C GLU A 215 13.29 14.02 -29.26
N ARG A 216 12.67 13.77 -28.10
CA ARG A 216 13.20 12.90 -27.06
C ARG A 216 12.93 11.41 -27.28
N GLY A 217 12.47 11.03 -28.48
CA GLY A 217 12.33 9.63 -28.89
C GLY A 217 11.05 8.94 -28.42
N ALA A 218 9.99 9.68 -28.10
CA ALA A 218 8.68 9.09 -27.83
C ALA A 218 8.21 8.19 -28.98
N ASN A 219 7.67 7.03 -28.65
CA ASN A 219 7.17 6.10 -29.66
C ASN A 219 5.80 6.57 -30.22
N ALA A 220 5.82 7.08 -31.46
CA ALA A 220 4.62 7.55 -32.18
C ALA A 220 3.55 6.47 -32.41
N ASN A 221 3.92 5.19 -32.28
CA ASN A 221 3.05 4.04 -32.50
C ASN A 221 2.62 3.37 -31.18
N LEU A 222 2.94 3.95 -30.02
CA LEU A 222 2.58 3.39 -28.73
C LEU A 222 1.06 3.45 -28.52
N ALA A 223 0.42 2.28 -28.60
CA ALA A 223 -1.02 2.14 -28.47
C ALA A 223 -1.46 2.02 -27.00
N THR A 224 -2.58 2.66 -26.68
CA THR A 224 -3.25 2.54 -25.37
C THR A 224 -3.71 1.10 -25.12
N LEU A 225 -3.65 0.65 -23.86
CA LEU A 225 -3.91 -0.75 -23.52
C LEU A 225 -5.37 -1.15 -23.78
N ARG A 226 -6.32 -0.28 -23.39
CA ARG A 226 -7.75 -0.59 -23.48
C ARG A 226 -8.32 -0.42 -24.88
N LYS A 227 -7.83 0.58 -25.63
CA LYS A 227 -8.45 1.00 -26.90
C LYS A 227 -7.63 0.65 -28.13
N GLY A 228 -6.36 0.31 -27.97
CA GLY A 228 -5.42 0.22 -29.09
C GLY A 228 -5.27 1.53 -29.86
N ALA A 229 -5.66 2.66 -29.26
CA ALA A 229 -5.56 3.97 -29.90
C ALA A 229 -4.13 4.49 -29.78
N THR A 230 -3.59 4.96 -30.90
CA THR A 230 -2.26 5.60 -30.99
C THR A 230 -2.39 7.13 -30.91
N PRO A 231 -1.28 7.87 -30.70
CA PRO A 231 -1.27 9.34 -30.79
C PRO A 231 -1.90 9.87 -32.08
N LEU A 232 -1.70 9.19 -33.22
CA LEU A 232 -2.27 9.59 -34.50
C LEU A 232 -3.81 9.54 -34.50
N HIS A 233 -4.41 8.51 -33.89
CA HIS A 233 -5.87 8.46 -33.72
C HIS A 233 -6.39 9.62 -32.87
N ALA A 234 -5.67 9.94 -31.78
CA ALA A 234 -6.07 11.00 -30.85
C ALA A 234 -6.00 12.39 -31.48
N ALA A 235 -4.97 12.67 -32.28
CA ALA A 235 -4.85 13.91 -33.03
C ALA A 235 -5.89 14.00 -34.16
N SER A 236 -6.10 12.90 -34.89
CA SER A 236 -6.99 12.86 -36.06
C SER A 236 -8.46 13.06 -35.69
N VAL A 237 -8.94 12.48 -34.59
CA VAL A 237 -10.33 12.68 -34.14
C VAL A 237 -10.60 14.12 -33.69
N LYS A 238 -9.56 14.82 -33.23
CA LYS A 238 -9.66 16.21 -32.78
C LYS A 238 -9.34 17.24 -33.86
N GLY A 239 -8.79 16.82 -35.00
CA GLY A 239 -8.46 17.70 -36.12
C GLY A 239 -7.16 18.48 -35.93
N HIS A 240 -6.26 18.02 -35.08
CA HIS A 240 -4.99 18.72 -34.81
C HIS A 240 -3.99 18.49 -35.94
N PHE A 241 -4.12 19.29 -37.01
CA PHE A 241 -3.35 19.16 -38.25
C PHE A 241 -1.84 19.10 -38.04
N ASP A 242 -1.24 20.08 -37.36
CA ASP A 242 0.21 20.14 -37.14
C ASP A 242 0.74 18.90 -36.42
N ILE A 243 -0.04 18.37 -35.46
CA ILE A 243 0.31 17.17 -34.70
C ILE A 243 0.24 15.93 -35.59
N VAL A 244 -0.79 15.82 -36.44
CA VAL A 244 -0.89 14.73 -37.41
C VAL A 244 0.30 14.73 -38.34
N GLU A 245 0.65 15.90 -38.91
CA GLU A 245 1.80 16.05 -39.79
C GLU A 245 3.11 15.63 -39.11
N MET A 246 3.37 16.09 -37.88
CA MET A 246 4.54 15.68 -37.10
C MET A 246 4.57 14.17 -36.85
N LEU A 247 3.44 13.56 -36.48
CA LEU A 247 3.37 12.13 -36.19
C LEU A 247 3.64 11.27 -37.42
N VAL A 248 3.04 11.59 -38.58
CA VAL A 248 3.28 10.81 -39.82
C VAL A 248 4.73 10.98 -40.30
N ASN A 249 5.30 12.18 -40.19
CA ASN A 249 6.71 12.45 -40.51
C ASN A 249 7.68 11.71 -39.58
N LYS A 250 7.26 11.40 -38.34
CA LYS A 250 8.01 10.58 -37.38
C LYS A 250 7.69 9.08 -37.46
N GLY A 251 7.02 8.63 -38.53
CA GLY A 251 6.80 7.22 -38.81
C GLY A 251 5.59 6.61 -38.10
N ALA A 252 4.56 7.40 -37.77
CA ALA A 252 3.29 6.87 -37.30
C ALA A 252 2.62 5.99 -38.37
N HIS A 253 2.08 4.84 -37.96
CA HIS A 253 1.38 3.91 -38.83
C HIS A 253 -0.02 4.45 -39.21
N VAL A 254 -0.14 5.04 -40.40
CA VAL A 254 -1.37 5.67 -40.90
C VAL A 254 -2.56 4.71 -41.03
N ASN A 255 -2.29 3.43 -41.31
CA ASN A 255 -3.29 2.38 -41.52
C ASN A 255 -3.51 1.48 -40.32
N GLN A 256 -2.91 1.78 -39.16
CA GLN A 256 -3.09 0.94 -37.98
C GLN A 256 -4.53 1.07 -37.46
N PRO A 257 -5.34 0.00 -37.46
CA PRO A 257 -6.66 0.04 -36.85
C PRO A 257 -6.53 -0.03 -35.33
N LYS A 258 -7.46 0.62 -34.61
CA LYS A 258 -7.62 0.38 -33.17
C LYS A 258 -7.89 -1.09 -32.90
N THR A 259 -7.29 -1.63 -31.84
CA THR A 259 -7.51 -3.03 -31.42
C THR A 259 -8.87 -3.28 -30.76
N THR A 260 -9.64 -2.22 -30.45
CA THR A 260 -11.02 -2.37 -29.99
C THR A 260 -11.98 -2.83 -31.08
N VAL A 261 -13.13 -3.33 -30.63
CA VAL A 261 -14.28 -3.86 -31.41
C VAL A 261 -14.66 -3.12 -32.68
N GLN A 262 -14.29 -1.85 -32.86
CA GLN A 262 -14.65 -1.07 -34.03
C GLN A 262 -13.55 -1.02 -35.10
N GLY A 263 -12.29 -1.34 -34.80
CA GLY A 263 -11.22 -1.36 -35.83
C GLY A 263 -11.02 -0.03 -36.55
N GLU A 264 -11.35 1.12 -35.95
CA GLU A 264 -11.29 2.40 -36.67
C GLU A 264 -9.85 2.84 -36.90
N THR A 265 -9.59 3.40 -38.08
CA THR A 265 -8.33 4.05 -38.45
C THR A 265 -8.37 5.54 -38.16
N ALA A 266 -7.20 6.18 -38.16
CA ALA A 266 -7.07 7.64 -38.08
C ALA A 266 -7.90 8.36 -39.16
N LEU A 267 -7.92 7.81 -40.38
CA LEU A 267 -8.65 8.38 -41.52
C LEU A 267 -10.17 8.35 -41.32
N ILE A 268 -10.73 7.28 -40.72
CA ILE A 268 -12.15 7.22 -40.37
C ILE A 268 -12.51 8.34 -39.38
N PHE A 269 -11.69 8.55 -38.35
CA PHE A 269 -11.94 9.61 -37.37
C PHE A 269 -11.84 11.01 -37.97
N ALA A 270 -10.83 11.27 -38.81
CA ALA A 270 -10.69 12.55 -39.50
C ALA A 270 -11.87 12.83 -40.43
N SER A 271 -12.29 11.81 -41.18
CA SER A 271 -13.44 11.88 -42.11
C SER A 271 -14.76 12.11 -41.38
N MET A 272 -14.99 11.43 -40.24
CA MET A 272 -16.18 11.65 -39.41
C MET A 272 -16.19 13.06 -38.78
N GLY A 273 -15.00 13.55 -38.41
CA GLY A 273 -14.79 14.85 -37.78
C GLY A 273 -14.91 16.05 -38.73
N GLY A 274 -14.81 15.84 -40.05
CA GLY A 274 -14.82 16.93 -41.03
C GLY A 274 -13.45 17.60 -41.21
N HIS A 275 -12.37 16.94 -40.81
CA HIS A 275 -11.04 17.53 -40.75
C HIS A 275 -10.31 17.39 -42.09
N LEU A 276 -10.69 18.21 -43.08
CA LEU A 276 -10.21 18.11 -44.47
C LEU A 276 -8.67 18.06 -44.58
N GLY A 277 -7.96 18.98 -43.93
CA GLY A 277 -6.49 19.01 -43.98
C GLY A 277 -5.84 17.75 -43.36
N VAL A 278 -6.44 17.18 -42.31
CA VAL A 278 -5.97 15.91 -41.72
C VAL A 278 -6.22 14.76 -42.69
N VAL A 279 -7.39 14.71 -43.34
CA VAL A 279 -7.72 13.70 -44.35
C VAL A 279 -6.72 13.75 -45.51
N GLU A 280 -6.45 14.95 -46.03
CA GLU A 280 -5.49 15.17 -47.11
C GLU A 280 -4.10 14.66 -46.73
N THR A 281 -3.60 15.05 -45.55
CA THR A 281 -2.29 14.61 -45.04
C THR A 281 -2.21 13.09 -44.89
N LEU A 282 -3.24 12.46 -44.33
CA LEU A 282 -3.27 11.01 -44.16
C LEU A 282 -3.24 10.28 -45.51
N LEU A 283 -4.06 10.71 -46.47
CA LEU A 283 -4.09 10.13 -47.83
C LEU A 283 -2.77 10.35 -48.58
N ALA A 284 -2.15 11.52 -48.43
CA ALA A 284 -0.83 11.81 -49.00
C ALA A 284 0.28 10.89 -48.44
N HIS A 285 0.12 10.42 -47.20
CA HIS A 285 1.04 9.47 -46.55
C HIS A 285 0.63 8.00 -46.70
N GLY A 286 -0.25 7.69 -47.64
CA GLY A 286 -0.61 6.31 -47.98
C GLY A 286 -1.67 5.69 -47.08
N ALA A 287 -2.51 6.50 -46.43
CA ALA A 287 -3.71 5.98 -45.80
C ALA A 287 -4.63 5.33 -46.86
N ASP A 288 -5.08 4.11 -46.61
CA ASP A 288 -5.99 3.38 -47.48
C ASP A 288 -7.43 3.85 -47.22
N PRO A 289 -8.11 4.46 -48.21
CA PRO A 289 -9.45 5.00 -48.05
C PRO A 289 -10.54 3.93 -47.90
N ASN A 290 -10.21 2.65 -48.08
CA ASN A 290 -11.16 1.53 -48.07
C ASN A 290 -11.07 0.66 -46.81
N ILE A 291 -10.12 0.94 -45.89
CA ILE A 291 -10.09 0.23 -44.61
C ILE A 291 -11.35 0.59 -43.82
N SER A 292 -12.15 -0.43 -43.51
CA SER A 292 -13.43 -0.28 -42.84
C SER A 292 -13.44 -0.89 -41.45
N THR A 293 -14.37 -0.41 -40.62
CA THR A 293 -14.61 -0.96 -39.29
C THR A 293 -15.08 -2.41 -39.32
N LEU A 294 -14.67 -3.22 -38.35
CA LEU A 294 -14.98 -4.66 -38.31
C LEU A 294 -16.48 -4.98 -38.15
N ASN A 295 -17.24 -4.14 -37.44
CA ASN A 295 -18.63 -4.46 -37.07
C ASN A 295 -19.67 -3.99 -38.08
N PHE A 296 -19.41 -2.88 -38.78
CA PHE A 296 -20.40 -2.25 -39.65
C PHE A 296 -19.90 -2.02 -41.07
N GLY A 297 -18.65 -2.40 -41.38
CA GLY A 297 -18.05 -2.09 -42.68
C GLY A 297 -17.94 -0.58 -42.94
N LEU A 298 -17.98 0.24 -41.89
CA LEU A 298 -17.94 1.69 -42.03
C LEU A 298 -16.52 2.12 -42.46
N ALA A 299 -16.40 2.50 -43.72
CA ALA A 299 -15.20 3.08 -44.33
C ALA A 299 -15.17 4.62 -44.17
N PRO A 300 -14.02 5.27 -44.39
CA PRO A 300 -13.91 6.74 -44.41
C PRO A 300 -15.01 7.45 -45.21
N LEU A 301 -15.37 6.92 -46.40
CA LEU A 301 -16.39 7.51 -47.28
C LEU A 301 -17.77 7.52 -46.62
N HIS A 302 -18.14 6.41 -45.97
CA HIS A 302 -19.37 6.31 -45.18
C HIS A 302 -19.37 7.31 -44.02
N ALA A 303 -18.24 7.44 -43.32
CA ALA A 303 -18.09 8.36 -42.19
C ALA A 303 -18.32 9.82 -42.60
N ALA A 304 -17.70 10.26 -43.71
CA ALA A 304 -17.85 11.60 -44.25
C ALA A 304 -19.28 11.85 -44.76
N SER A 305 -19.87 10.86 -45.45
CA SER A 305 -21.22 10.95 -46.02
C SER A 305 -22.30 11.05 -44.94
N ILE A 306 -22.24 10.24 -43.88
CA ILE A 306 -23.18 10.28 -42.74
C ILE A 306 -23.18 11.66 -42.07
N ARG A 307 -22.04 12.35 -42.09
CA ARG A 307 -21.84 13.65 -41.43
C ARG A 307 -22.00 14.85 -42.37
N GLY A 308 -22.21 14.61 -43.68
CA GLY A 308 -22.43 15.65 -44.68
C GLY A 308 -21.18 16.41 -45.12
N HIS A 309 -19.98 15.83 -44.95
CA HIS A 309 -18.72 16.49 -45.28
C HIS A 309 -18.38 16.31 -46.77
N VAL A 310 -19.05 17.11 -47.62
CA VAL A 310 -19.01 16.98 -49.10
C VAL A 310 -17.58 17.04 -49.65
N ASP A 311 -16.75 17.98 -49.19
CA ASP A 311 -15.37 18.15 -49.68
C ASP A 311 -14.51 16.90 -49.40
N ILE A 312 -14.73 16.26 -48.25
CA ILE A 312 -14.04 15.02 -47.88
C ILE A 312 -14.57 13.85 -48.70
N VAL A 313 -15.88 13.78 -48.94
CA VAL A 313 -16.48 12.76 -49.81
C VAL A 313 -15.89 12.83 -51.21
N GLU A 314 -15.83 14.03 -51.81
CA GLU A 314 -15.23 14.23 -53.13
C GLU A 314 -13.75 13.84 -53.13
N MET A 315 -12.98 14.25 -52.12
CA MET A 315 -11.57 13.88 -51.99
C MET A 315 -11.37 12.37 -51.88
N LEU A 316 -12.18 11.68 -51.09
CA LEU A 316 -12.07 10.22 -50.91
C LEU A 316 -12.41 9.48 -52.21
N ILE A 317 -13.46 9.87 -52.91
CA ILE A 317 -13.82 9.31 -54.23
C ILE A 317 -12.66 9.52 -55.23
N ASN A 318 -12.08 10.72 -55.27
CA ASN A 318 -10.93 11.02 -56.12
C ASN A 318 -9.67 10.22 -55.78
N LYS A 319 -9.59 9.68 -54.55
CA LYS A 319 -8.52 8.80 -54.08
C LYS A 319 -8.87 7.31 -54.16
N GLY A 320 -9.98 6.96 -54.80
CA GLY A 320 -10.37 5.56 -55.05
C GLY A 320 -11.12 4.89 -53.90
N ALA A 321 -11.83 5.66 -53.09
CA ALA A 321 -12.78 5.10 -52.13
C ALA A 321 -13.99 4.48 -52.87
N ASP A 322 -14.42 3.28 -52.45
CA ASP A 322 -15.57 2.55 -53.01
C ASP A 322 -16.83 2.53 -52.13
#